data_AF-A0A954WLE0-F1
#
_entry.id   AF-A0A954WLE0-F1
#
_cell.length_a   1.000
_cell.length_b   1.000
_cell.length_c   1.000
_cell.angle_alpha   90.00
_cell.angle_beta   90.00
_cell.angle_gamma   90.00
#
_symmetry.space_group_name_H-M   'P 1'
#
loop_
_entity.id
_entity.type
_entity.pdbx_description
1 polymer ?
#
loop_
_entity_poly.entity_id
_entity_poly.type
_entity_poly.pdbx_seq_one_letter_code
_entity_poly.pdbx_strand_id
1 'polypeptide(L)'
;MTFPELVIGLLDTSAEIGDQRVSDRFRGFTISWARYGYQEMLIEADSVDGILEQAADAAARYCFILPYGFVLYEKWRLDDGDARDFFQCVSDWVQANSFLVAGMLLESHDSWYSFEPHCLLIDLDEYRRLGKPAFDLRTDDSTELPRVQPVYEDGRVIKLLPTETTAATKPGAATKPGPRGSNLIAASLNAGLPVLSLSNELLRHTLDLGAGI
;
A
#
# COMPACT_ATOMS: atom_id res chain seq x y z
N MET A 1 4.19 -16.78 13.77
CA MET A 1 3.28 -17.69 13.02
C MET A 1 3.45 -17.30 11.56
N THR A 2 3.66 -18.23 10.62
CA THR A 2 3.87 -17.83 9.21
C THR A 2 2.53 -17.44 8.58
N PHE A 3 2.52 -16.34 7.81
CA PHE A 3 1.38 -15.96 6.98
C PHE A 3 1.71 -16.32 5.51
N PRO A 4 1.51 -17.59 5.10
CA PRO A 4 2.06 -18.12 3.84
C PRO A 4 1.39 -17.51 2.59
N GLU A 5 0.21 -16.91 2.75
CA GLU A 5 -0.50 -16.25 1.66
C GLU A 5 0.03 -14.83 1.36
N LEU A 6 0.96 -14.32 2.18
CA LEU A 6 1.54 -12.98 2.05
C LEU A 6 2.91 -13.05 1.36
N VAL A 7 3.08 -12.25 0.31
CA VAL A 7 4.40 -11.90 -0.24
C VAL A 7 4.83 -10.52 0.23
N ILE A 8 6.10 -10.33 0.63
CA ILE A 8 6.64 -8.99 0.89
C ILE A 8 7.33 -8.48 -0.38
N GLY A 9 6.90 -7.30 -0.84
CA GLY A 9 7.57 -6.51 -1.86
C GLY A 9 8.49 -5.46 -1.23
N LEU A 10 9.70 -5.34 -1.74
CA LEU A 10 10.68 -4.33 -1.38
C LEU A 10 10.79 -3.34 -2.53
N LEU A 11 10.31 -2.12 -2.31
CA LEU A 11 10.40 -1.03 -3.26
C LEU A 11 11.78 -0.35 -3.13
N ASP A 12 12.56 -0.42 -4.19
CA ASP A 12 13.84 0.27 -4.29
C ASP A 12 13.60 1.78 -4.40
N THR A 13 13.80 2.48 -3.28
CA THR A 13 13.72 3.94 -3.16
C THR A 13 15.11 4.59 -3.18
N SER A 14 16.15 3.90 -3.66
CA SER A 14 17.53 4.40 -3.71
C SER A 14 17.65 5.74 -4.43
N ALA A 15 16.87 5.96 -5.49
CA ALA A 15 16.83 7.21 -6.23
C ALA A 15 16.28 8.38 -5.39
N GLU A 16 15.34 8.12 -4.48
CA GLU A 16 14.78 9.13 -3.56
C GLU A 16 15.75 9.40 -2.39
N ILE A 17 16.51 8.39 -1.94
CA ILE A 17 17.52 8.50 -0.86
C ILE A 17 18.78 9.26 -1.35
N GLY A 18 19.17 9.11 -2.61
CA GLY A 18 20.28 9.83 -3.25
C GLY A 18 21.69 9.38 -2.86
N ASP A 19 21.93 8.93 -1.63
CA ASP A 19 23.21 8.33 -1.20
C ASP A 19 23.15 6.79 -1.25
N GLN A 20 23.95 6.20 -2.15
CA GLN A 20 23.99 4.74 -2.34
C GLN A 20 24.36 3.96 -1.07
N ARG A 21 25.29 4.46 -0.25
CA ARG A 21 25.69 3.77 0.98
C ARG A 21 24.59 3.80 2.03
N VAL A 22 23.84 4.90 2.10
CA VAL A 22 22.66 5.00 2.96
C VAL A 22 21.57 4.06 2.45
N SER A 23 21.31 4.07 1.14
CA SER A 23 20.35 3.18 0.49
C SER A 23 20.66 1.69 0.73
N ASP A 24 21.90 1.25 0.53
CA ASP A 24 22.31 -0.14 0.76
C ASP A 24 22.10 -0.56 2.23
N ARG A 25 22.34 0.35 3.17
CA ARG A 25 22.07 0.11 4.59
C ARG A 25 20.57 0.02 4.87
N PHE A 26 19.78 0.92 4.31
CA PHE A 26 18.33 0.95 4.46
C PHE A 26 17.68 -0.32 3.91
N ARG A 27 18.08 -0.75 2.71
CA ARG A 27 17.73 -2.05 2.14
C ARG A 27 18.10 -3.19 3.09
N GLY A 28 19.34 -3.21 3.57
CA GLY A 28 19.83 -4.23 4.49
C GLY A 28 19.02 -4.31 5.79
N PHE A 29 18.65 -3.16 6.37
CA PHE A 29 17.80 -3.10 7.55
C PHE A 29 16.41 -3.64 7.27
N THR A 30 15.74 -3.15 6.23
CA THR A 30 14.39 -3.61 5.86
C THR A 30 14.36 -5.14 5.67
N ILE A 31 15.32 -5.71 4.94
CA ILE A 31 15.43 -7.16 4.75
C ILE A 31 15.65 -7.87 6.08
N SER A 32 16.60 -7.41 6.91
CA SER A 32 16.94 -8.08 8.16
C SER A 32 15.76 -8.13 9.13
N TRP A 33 15.00 -7.03 9.21
CA TRP A 33 13.82 -6.95 10.06
C TRP A 33 12.64 -7.75 9.51
N ALA A 34 12.39 -7.71 8.19
CA ALA A 34 11.38 -8.57 7.59
C ALA A 34 11.69 -10.05 7.87
N ARG A 35 12.95 -10.48 7.69
CA ARG A 35 13.40 -11.87 7.90
C ARG A 35 13.35 -12.35 9.35
N TYR A 36 13.10 -11.46 10.32
CA TYR A 36 12.90 -11.87 11.70
C TYR A 36 11.62 -12.70 11.88
N GLY A 37 10.51 -12.27 11.26
CA GLY A 37 9.22 -12.97 11.31
C GLY A 37 8.79 -13.63 10.00
N TYR A 38 9.40 -13.25 8.89
CA TYR A 38 8.97 -13.63 7.54
C TYR A 38 9.96 -14.55 6.85
N GLN A 39 9.52 -15.76 6.54
CA GLN A 39 10.36 -16.79 5.92
C GLN A 39 10.07 -17.03 4.43
N GLU A 40 9.00 -16.43 3.90
CA GLU A 40 8.60 -16.64 2.51
C GLU A 40 9.41 -15.73 1.54
N MET A 41 9.01 -15.67 0.27
CA MET A 41 9.73 -14.94 -0.77
C MET A 41 9.71 -13.43 -0.55
N LEU A 42 10.87 -12.77 -0.69
CA LEU A 42 10.96 -11.32 -0.82
C LEU A 42 11.08 -11.00 -2.31
N ILE A 43 10.17 -10.17 -2.82
CA ILE A 43 10.23 -9.61 -4.16
C ILE A 43 10.84 -8.24 -4.07
N GLU A 44 11.71 -7.86 -5.00
CA GLU A 44 12.33 -6.55 -5.03
C GLU A 44 12.24 -5.95 -6.43
N ALA A 45 11.83 -4.69 -6.52
CA ALA A 45 11.81 -3.95 -7.78
C ALA A 45 11.87 -2.43 -7.53
N ASP A 46 12.12 -1.67 -8.60
CA ASP A 46 12.19 -0.20 -8.61
C ASP A 46 10.83 0.50 -8.70
N SER A 47 9.76 -0.28 -8.80
CA SER A 47 8.39 0.22 -8.99
C SER A 47 7.37 -0.70 -8.34
N VAL A 48 6.24 -0.11 -7.90
CA VAL A 48 5.11 -0.88 -7.37
C VAL A 48 4.59 -1.86 -8.43
N ASP A 49 4.49 -1.43 -9.68
CA ASP A 49 4.06 -2.29 -10.79
C ASP A 49 4.99 -3.49 -10.99
N GLY A 50 6.31 -3.30 -10.94
CA GLY A 50 7.29 -4.38 -11.05
C GLY A 50 7.20 -5.39 -9.90
N ILE A 51 6.87 -4.93 -8.69
CA ILE A 51 6.58 -5.81 -7.55
C ILE A 51 5.29 -6.58 -7.79
N LEU A 52 4.21 -5.89 -8.18
CA LEU A 52 2.89 -6.49 -8.38
C LEU A 52 2.86 -7.52 -9.51
N GLU A 53 3.61 -7.29 -10.59
CA GLU A 53 3.76 -8.26 -11.68
C GLU A 53 4.38 -9.56 -11.17
N GLN A 54 5.52 -9.47 -10.47
CA GLN A 54 6.19 -10.63 -9.87
C GLN A 54 5.35 -11.30 -8.78
N ALA A 55 4.65 -10.50 -7.96
CA ALA A 55 3.79 -10.99 -6.88
C ALA A 55 2.55 -11.71 -7.42
N ALA A 56 1.96 -11.21 -8.51
CA ALA A 56 0.82 -11.83 -9.15
C ALA A 56 1.17 -13.19 -9.78
N ASP A 57 2.42 -13.41 -10.15
CA ASP A 57 2.92 -14.69 -10.65
C ASP A 57 3.30 -15.65 -9.51
N ALA A 58 3.51 -15.13 -8.30
CA ALA A 58 3.60 -15.95 -7.09
C ALA A 58 2.21 -16.47 -6.69
N ALA A 59 2.14 -17.68 -6.13
CA ALA A 59 0.90 -18.25 -5.59
C ALA A 59 0.42 -17.58 -4.28
N ALA A 60 0.77 -16.31 -4.07
CA ALA A 60 0.35 -15.50 -2.93
C ALA A 60 -1.02 -14.86 -3.20
N ARG A 61 -1.75 -14.63 -2.12
CA ARG A 61 -3.03 -13.91 -2.12
C ARG A 61 -2.87 -12.44 -1.79
N TYR A 62 -1.88 -12.10 -0.97
CA TYR A 62 -1.65 -10.72 -0.56
C TYR A 62 -0.21 -10.30 -0.85
N CYS A 63 -0.01 -9.03 -1.20
CA CYS A 63 1.31 -8.42 -1.31
C CYS A 63 1.42 -7.23 -0.37
N PHE A 64 2.42 -7.22 0.51
CA PHE A 64 2.73 -6.09 1.36
C PHE A 64 4.03 -5.42 0.91
N ILE A 65 3.94 -4.16 0.48
CA ILE A 65 5.02 -3.42 -0.15
C ILE A 65 5.64 -2.46 0.86
N LEU A 66 6.96 -2.58 1.05
CA LEU A 66 7.78 -1.77 1.94
C LEU A 66 8.89 -1.08 1.14
N PRO A 67 9.13 0.23 1.33
CA PRO A 67 10.30 0.88 0.75
C PRO A 67 11.58 0.53 1.54
N TYR A 68 12.74 0.84 0.97
CA TYR A 68 13.99 0.80 1.74
C TYR A 68 13.94 1.73 2.95
N GLY A 69 14.43 1.23 4.09
CA GLY A 69 14.47 1.98 5.35
C GLY A 69 13.22 1.79 6.20
N PHE A 70 12.17 1.16 5.67
CA PHE A 70 11.03 0.74 6.48
C PHE A 70 11.35 -0.53 7.25
N VAL A 71 10.98 -0.55 8.52
CA VAL A 71 11.21 -1.66 9.44
C VAL A 71 9.87 -2.12 10.01
N LEU A 72 9.63 -3.43 9.97
CA LEU A 72 8.53 -4.07 10.66
C LEU A 72 8.94 -4.37 12.09
N TYR A 73 8.24 -3.78 13.06
CA TYR A 73 8.37 -4.11 14.46
C TYR A 73 7.52 -5.30 14.84
N GLU A 74 8.19 -6.38 15.22
CA GLU A 74 7.62 -7.32 16.16
C GLU A 74 7.69 -6.71 17.57
N LYS A 75 6.58 -6.79 18.32
CA LYS A 75 6.52 -6.26 19.70
C LYS A 75 7.64 -6.88 20.55
N TRP A 76 8.64 -6.06 20.89
CA TRP A 76 9.47 -6.25 22.08
C TRP A 76 8.82 -5.47 23.23
N ARG A 77 7.89 -6.09 23.97
CA ARG A 77 7.49 -5.62 25.31
C ARG A 77 7.35 -6.80 26.26
N LEU A 78 8.04 -6.69 27.40
CA LEU A 78 8.04 -7.64 28.52
C LEU A 78 6.87 -7.43 29.49
N ASP A 79 6.04 -6.40 29.30
CA ASP A 79 4.94 -6.07 30.21
C ASP A 79 3.62 -5.90 29.45
N ASP A 80 2.58 -6.54 29.98
CA ASP A 80 1.16 -6.51 29.62
C ASP A 80 0.69 -7.34 28.42
N GLY A 81 0.75 -8.66 28.58
CA GLY A 81 -0.38 -9.59 28.36
C GLY A 81 -0.87 -9.94 26.94
N ASP A 82 -0.69 -9.07 25.94
CA ASP A 82 -1.16 -9.33 24.56
C ASP A 82 -0.18 -8.78 23.51
N ALA A 83 0.94 -9.49 23.34
CA ALA A 83 1.90 -9.22 22.29
C ALA A 83 1.44 -9.92 20.98
N ARG A 84 0.77 -9.16 20.11
CA ARG A 84 0.49 -9.61 18.73
C ARG A 84 1.67 -9.28 17.81
N ASP A 85 2.07 -10.26 17.02
CA ASP A 85 3.02 -10.15 15.91
C ASP A 85 2.36 -9.35 14.75
N PHE A 86 3.15 -8.54 14.04
CA PHE A 86 2.70 -7.80 12.87
C PHE A 86 1.98 -8.69 11.86
N PHE A 87 2.52 -9.87 11.54
CA PHE A 87 1.90 -10.77 10.55
C PHE A 87 0.55 -11.32 11.02
N GLN A 88 0.37 -11.51 12.33
CA GLN A 88 -0.93 -11.86 12.89
C GLN A 88 -1.92 -10.70 12.74
N CYS A 89 -1.50 -9.46 13.05
CA CYS A 89 -2.34 -8.28 12.86
C CYS A 89 -2.76 -8.12 11.39
N VAL A 90 -1.85 -8.33 10.44
CA VAL A 90 -2.18 -8.28 9.00
C VAL A 90 -3.16 -9.39 8.64
N SER A 91 -2.92 -10.63 9.09
CA SER A 91 -3.82 -11.77 8.85
C SER A 91 -5.25 -11.49 9.36
N ASP A 92 -5.37 -11.02 10.60
CA ASP A 92 -6.68 -10.67 11.19
C ASP A 92 -7.36 -9.54 10.40
N TRP A 93 -6.57 -8.53 10.00
CA TRP A 93 -7.07 -7.38 9.27
C TRP A 93 -7.60 -7.76 7.89
N VAL A 94 -6.88 -8.57 7.11
CA VAL A 94 -7.35 -8.98 5.76
C VAL A 94 -8.56 -9.90 5.82
N GLN A 95 -8.74 -10.67 6.90
CA GLN A 95 -9.95 -11.49 7.09
C GLN A 95 -11.20 -10.64 7.37
N ALA A 96 -11.03 -9.47 7.98
CA ALA A 96 -12.13 -8.57 8.33
C ALA A 96 -12.51 -7.59 7.21
N ASN A 97 -11.71 -7.50 6.13
CA ASN A 97 -11.84 -6.46 5.12
C ASN A 97 -11.85 -7.03 3.71
N SER A 98 -12.76 -6.53 2.87
CA SER A 98 -12.72 -6.73 1.42
C SER A 98 -12.20 -5.46 0.76
N PHE A 99 -11.10 -5.58 0.01
CA PHE A 99 -10.37 -4.45 -0.56
C PHE A 99 -9.57 -4.93 -1.78
N LEU A 100 -9.22 -4.02 -2.68
CA LEU A 100 -8.14 -4.23 -3.65
C LEU A 100 -6.81 -3.75 -3.06
N VAL A 101 -6.82 -2.53 -2.54
CA VAL A 101 -5.64 -1.83 -2.04
C VAL A 101 -5.93 -1.15 -0.72
N ALA A 102 -4.95 -1.23 0.18
CA ALA A 102 -4.90 -0.46 1.41
C ALA A 102 -3.52 0.17 1.59
N GLY A 103 -3.46 1.35 2.15
CA GLY A 103 -2.21 2.11 2.31
C GLY A 103 -2.48 3.46 2.95
N MET A 104 -1.47 4.30 3.17
CA MET A 104 -1.73 5.61 3.76
C MET A 104 -2.41 6.54 2.75
N LEU A 105 -3.68 6.85 2.98
CA LEU A 105 -4.45 7.74 2.12
C LEU A 105 -4.09 9.20 2.37
N LEU A 106 -3.80 9.92 1.29
CA LEU A 106 -3.54 11.35 1.28
C LEU A 106 -4.63 12.07 0.50
N GLU A 107 -5.06 13.22 1.01
CA GLU A 107 -5.97 14.13 0.30
C GLU A 107 -5.14 15.24 -0.37
N SER A 108 -5.23 15.34 -1.69
CA SER A 108 -4.57 16.38 -2.48
C SER A 108 -5.40 17.66 -2.51
N HIS A 109 -4.73 18.80 -2.71
CA HIS A 109 -5.36 20.11 -2.86
C HIS A 109 -6.40 20.18 -3.99
N ASP A 110 -6.26 19.34 -5.03
CA ASP A 110 -7.19 19.27 -6.16
C ASP A 110 -8.44 18.41 -5.86
N SER A 111 -8.71 18.12 -4.58
CA SER A 111 -9.87 17.31 -4.12
C SER A 111 -9.85 15.88 -4.66
N TRP A 112 -8.65 15.31 -4.80
CA TRP A 112 -8.46 13.92 -5.19
C TRP A 112 -7.53 13.20 -4.22
N TYR A 113 -7.58 11.87 -4.22
CA TYR A 113 -6.88 11.04 -3.26
C TYR A 113 -5.71 10.31 -3.90
N SER A 114 -4.67 10.08 -3.10
CA SER A 114 -3.50 9.32 -3.48
C SER A 114 -3.05 8.45 -2.33
N PHE A 115 -2.10 7.57 -2.63
CA PHE A 115 -1.36 6.89 -1.58
C PHE A 115 -0.05 7.60 -1.32
N GLU A 116 0.36 7.62 -0.06
CA GLU A 116 1.78 7.57 0.22
C GLU A 116 2.30 6.22 -0.32
N PRO A 117 3.33 6.21 -1.18
CA PRO A 117 3.84 4.98 -1.81
C PRO A 117 4.51 4.03 -0.81
N HIS A 118 4.62 4.47 0.45
CA HIS A 118 5.23 3.73 1.55
C HIS A 118 4.12 2.94 2.27
N CYS A 119 4.31 1.62 2.42
CA CYS A 119 3.34 0.69 3.02
C CYS A 119 2.01 0.54 2.25
N LEU A 120 2.02 -0.33 1.24
CA LEU A 120 0.81 -0.76 0.53
C LEU A 120 0.51 -2.23 0.84
N LEU A 121 -0.76 -2.56 1.06
CA LEU A 121 -1.26 -3.92 1.14
C LEU A 121 -2.24 -4.14 -0.02
N ILE A 122 -2.02 -5.20 -0.78
CA ILE A 122 -2.72 -5.48 -2.02
C ILE A 122 -3.33 -6.86 -1.95
N ASP A 123 -4.62 -6.99 -2.26
CA ASP A 123 -5.26 -8.27 -2.54
C ASP A 123 -4.96 -8.66 -4.00
N LEU A 124 -4.11 -9.66 -4.18
CA LEU A 124 -3.64 -10.13 -5.49
C LEU A 124 -4.74 -10.87 -6.26
N ASP A 125 -5.74 -11.44 -5.59
CA ASP A 125 -6.87 -12.06 -6.28
C ASP A 125 -7.77 -10.99 -6.88
N GLU A 126 -8.08 -9.93 -6.12
CA GLU A 126 -8.81 -8.77 -6.65
C GLU A 126 -8.01 -8.05 -7.74
N TYR A 127 -6.70 -7.90 -7.56
CA TYR A 127 -5.80 -7.34 -8.56
C TYR A 127 -5.84 -8.11 -9.88
N ARG A 128 -5.74 -9.45 -9.84
CA ARG A 128 -5.85 -10.31 -11.02
C ARG A 128 -7.26 -10.23 -11.63
N ARG A 129 -8.32 -10.29 -10.81
CA ARG A 129 -9.72 -10.23 -11.25
C ARG A 129 -10.04 -8.95 -12.00
N LEU A 130 -9.44 -7.83 -11.59
CA LEU A 130 -9.61 -6.51 -12.21
C LEU A 130 -8.66 -6.26 -13.39
N GLY A 131 -7.92 -7.27 -13.83
CA GLY A 131 -7.07 -7.19 -15.02
C GLY A 131 -5.70 -6.56 -14.77
N LYS A 132 -5.16 -6.69 -13.54
CA LYS A 132 -3.85 -6.16 -13.13
C LYS A 132 -3.72 -4.64 -13.40
N PRO A 133 -4.60 -3.80 -12.80
CA PRO A 133 -4.54 -2.36 -13.01
C PRO A 133 -3.20 -1.78 -12.55
N ALA A 134 -2.53 -0.97 -13.39
CA ALA A 134 -1.27 -0.33 -12.99
C ALA A 134 -1.43 0.54 -11.73
N PHE A 135 -0.34 0.76 -10.99
CA PHE A 135 -0.30 1.62 -9.83
C PHE A 135 -0.57 3.09 -10.21
N ASP A 136 0.20 3.59 -11.16
CA ASP A 136 0.09 4.95 -11.68
C ASP A 136 -0.47 4.98 -13.11
N LEU A 137 -1.07 6.11 -13.48
CA LEU A 137 -1.41 6.38 -14.88
C LEU A 137 -0.13 6.65 -15.66
N ARG A 138 -0.03 6.12 -16.87
CA ARG A 138 0.99 6.58 -17.82
C ARG A 138 0.72 8.07 -18.09
N THR A 139 1.78 8.84 -18.30
CA THR A 139 1.69 10.31 -18.45
C THR A 139 0.74 10.79 -19.55
N ASP A 140 0.40 9.90 -20.49
CA ASP A 140 -0.46 10.20 -21.64
C ASP A 140 -1.91 9.70 -21.46
N ASP A 141 -2.19 8.93 -20.41
CA ASP A 141 -3.52 8.36 -20.13
C ASP A 141 -4.31 9.29 -19.21
N SER A 142 -5.37 9.90 -19.74
CA SER A 142 -6.39 10.59 -18.94
C SER A 142 -7.47 9.58 -18.57
N THR A 143 -7.57 9.27 -17.28
CA THR A 143 -8.64 8.41 -16.74
C THR A 143 -9.63 9.27 -15.96
N GLU A 144 -10.92 9.12 -16.25
CA GLU A 144 -11.97 9.70 -15.43
C GLU A 144 -11.96 9.04 -14.05
N LEU A 145 -11.80 9.88 -13.04
CA LEU A 145 -11.73 9.46 -11.65
C LEU A 145 -13.17 9.32 -11.10
N PRO A 146 -13.51 8.20 -10.45
CA PRO A 146 -14.86 7.96 -9.97
C PRO A 146 -15.24 8.95 -8.86
N ARG A 147 -16.55 9.15 -8.64
CA ARG A 147 -16.98 9.82 -7.40
C ARG A 147 -16.70 8.92 -6.21
N VAL A 148 -16.27 9.54 -5.12
CA VAL A 148 -15.89 8.84 -3.89
C VAL A 148 -16.56 9.50 -2.70
N GLN A 149 -16.92 8.70 -1.71
CA GLN A 149 -17.35 9.20 -0.41
C GLN A 149 -16.22 8.95 0.60
N PRO A 150 -15.45 9.99 0.99
CA PRO A 150 -14.42 9.85 2.00
C PRO A 150 -15.04 9.67 3.40
N VAL A 151 -14.40 8.84 4.22
CA VAL A 151 -14.68 8.68 5.64
C VAL A 151 -13.47 9.17 6.41
N TYR A 152 -13.70 10.05 7.38
CA TYR A 152 -12.65 10.69 8.17
C TYR A 152 -12.68 10.19 9.62
N GLU A 153 -11.49 10.05 10.20
CA GLU A 153 -11.27 9.84 11.64
C GLU A 153 -10.07 10.69 12.06
N ASP A 154 -10.21 11.44 13.16
CA ASP A 154 -9.19 12.36 13.69
C ASP A 154 -8.57 13.30 12.64
N GLY A 155 -9.40 13.78 11.70
CA GLY A 155 -8.99 14.70 10.63
C GLY A 155 -8.19 14.05 9.49
N ARG A 156 -8.13 12.72 9.44
CA ARG A 156 -7.48 11.95 8.36
C ARG A 156 -8.50 11.10 7.61
N VAL A 157 -8.27 10.91 6.32
CA VAL A 157 -9.09 9.99 5.50
C VAL A 157 -8.70 8.56 5.85
N ILE A 158 -9.65 7.76 6.34
CA ILE A 158 -9.42 6.36 6.69
C ILE A 158 -10.00 5.38 5.68
N LYS A 159 -10.93 5.83 4.83
CA LYS A 159 -11.59 4.99 3.84
C LYS A 159 -12.21 5.84 2.73
N LEU A 160 -12.18 5.32 1.51
CA LEU A 160 -12.99 5.82 0.39
C LEU A 160 -14.03 4.76 0.05
N LEU A 161 -15.30 5.16 0.01
CA LEU A 161 -16.42 4.31 -0.36
C LEU A 161 -16.83 4.56 -1.82
N PRO A 162 -17.20 3.50 -2.56
CA PRO A 162 -17.80 3.65 -3.88
C PRO A 162 -19.18 4.32 -3.75
N THR A 163 -19.52 5.19 -4.69
CA THR A 163 -20.86 5.82 -4.75
C THR A 163 -21.66 5.29 -5.94
N GLU A 164 -22.95 5.03 -5.75
CA GLU A 164 -23.84 4.48 -6.80
C GLU A 164 -24.08 5.42 -8.00
N THR A 165 -23.66 6.70 -7.91
CA THR A 165 -23.98 7.72 -8.91
C THR A 165 -22.75 8.04 -9.77
N THR A 166 -22.70 7.50 -10.98
CA THR A 166 -21.70 7.80 -12.04
C THR A 166 -21.81 9.20 -12.66
N ALA A 167 -22.66 10.09 -12.13
CA ALA A 167 -22.73 11.45 -12.65
C ALA A 167 -21.47 12.24 -12.24
N ALA A 168 -20.71 12.74 -13.21
CA ALA A 168 -19.46 13.46 -13.03
C ALA A 168 -19.50 14.62 -12.01
N THR A 169 -18.42 14.87 -11.27
CA THR A 169 -18.17 16.19 -10.68
C THR A 169 -17.22 16.97 -11.59
N LYS A 170 -17.79 17.95 -12.30
CA LYS A 170 -17.20 19.01 -13.14
C LYS A 170 -16.24 18.60 -14.28
N PRO A 171 -16.62 18.87 -15.55
CA PRO A 171 -15.64 18.93 -16.63
C PRO A 171 -14.70 20.12 -16.37
N GLY A 172 -13.40 19.84 -16.22
CA GLY A 172 -12.38 20.86 -16.06
C GLY A 172 -11.12 20.47 -15.28
N ALA A 173 -11.00 19.25 -14.75
CA ALA A 173 -9.85 18.84 -13.95
C ALA A 173 -8.75 18.17 -14.80
N ALA A 174 -7.80 18.99 -15.23
CA ALA A 174 -6.40 18.73 -15.58
C ALA A 174 -6.01 17.44 -16.35
N THR A 175 -5.46 17.66 -17.54
CA THR A 175 -4.53 16.78 -18.30
C THR A 175 -3.18 16.57 -17.58
N LYS A 176 -3.20 16.18 -16.31
CA LYS A 176 -2.00 15.84 -15.54
C LYS A 176 -2.04 14.35 -15.18
N PRO A 177 -0.87 13.68 -15.06
CA PRO A 177 -0.81 12.35 -14.47
C PRO A 177 -1.55 12.39 -13.13
N GLY A 178 -2.44 11.42 -12.91
CA GLY A 178 -3.09 11.27 -11.62
C GLY A 178 -2.05 11.14 -10.50
N PRO A 179 -2.36 11.54 -9.26
CA PRO A 179 -1.42 11.40 -8.16
C PRO A 179 -1.14 9.92 -7.88
N ARG A 180 -0.04 9.63 -7.16
CA ARG A 180 0.48 8.26 -6.95
C ARG A 180 -0.63 7.29 -6.48
N GLY A 181 -0.75 6.13 -7.13
CA GLY A 181 -1.71 5.07 -6.81
C GLY A 181 -3.16 5.32 -7.28
N SER A 182 -3.41 6.42 -8.01
CA SER A 182 -4.76 6.81 -8.45
C SER A 182 -5.48 5.76 -9.29
N ASN A 183 -4.76 4.96 -10.06
CA ASN A 183 -5.37 3.94 -10.92
C ASN A 183 -5.85 2.71 -10.12
N LEU A 184 -5.12 2.29 -9.07
CA LEU A 184 -5.63 1.28 -8.13
C LEU A 184 -6.84 1.80 -7.34
N ILE A 185 -6.82 3.06 -6.91
CA ILE A 185 -7.96 3.70 -6.23
C ILE A 185 -9.19 3.65 -7.15
N ALA A 186 -9.05 4.09 -8.40
CA ALA A 186 -10.13 4.09 -9.37
C ALA A 186 -10.63 2.67 -9.68
N ALA A 187 -9.74 1.71 -9.91
CA ALA A 187 -10.09 0.31 -10.18
C ALA A 187 -10.87 -0.31 -9.02
N SER A 188 -10.42 -0.09 -7.77
CA SER A 188 -11.11 -0.56 -6.57
C SER A 188 -12.54 -0.03 -6.51
N LEU A 189 -12.70 1.29 -6.64
CA LEU A 189 -13.99 1.94 -6.46
C LEU A 189 -14.97 1.62 -7.59
N ASN A 190 -14.50 1.55 -8.84
CA ASN A 190 -15.31 1.13 -9.98
C ASN A 190 -15.79 -0.33 -9.86
N ALA A 191 -15.05 -1.17 -9.14
CA ALA A 191 -15.43 -2.54 -8.83
C ALA A 191 -16.37 -2.65 -7.61
N GLY A 192 -16.75 -1.54 -6.98
CA GLY A 192 -17.55 -1.53 -5.76
C GLY A 192 -16.77 -1.90 -4.50
N LEU A 193 -15.43 -1.92 -4.56
CA LEU A 193 -14.57 -2.20 -3.41
C LEU A 193 -14.14 -0.91 -2.73
N PRO A 194 -14.19 -0.84 -1.40
CA PRO A 194 -13.64 0.32 -0.69
C PRO A 194 -12.12 0.36 -0.82
N VAL A 195 -11.59 1.57 -0.78
CA VAL A 195 -10.16 1.80 -0.59
C VAL A 195 -9.93 2.10 0.90
N LEU A 196 -8.98 1.40 1.51
CA LEU A 196 -8.79 1.44 2.96
C LEU A 196 -7.48 2.12 3.32
N SER A 197 -7.49 2.88 4.42
CA SER A 197 -6.24 3.22 5.10
C SER A 197 -5.81 2.05 5.97
N LEU A 198 -4.50 1.78 6.04
CA LEU A 198 -3.98 0.85 7.04
C LEU A 198 -4.27 1.39 8.43
N SER A 199 -4.77 0.54 9.33
CA SER A 199 -5.15 0.98 10.66
C SER A 199 -3.95 1.57 11.41
N ASN A 200 -4.22 2.51 12.32
CA ASN A 200 -3.20 3.01 13.25
C ASN A 200 -2.54 1.87 14.04
N GLU A 201 -3.22 0.75 14.23
CA GLU A 201 -2.65 -0.44 14.85
C GLU A 201 -1.57 -1.07 13.97
N LEU A 202 -1.84 -1.33 12.68
CA LEU A 202 -0.84 -1.87 11.76
C LEU A 202 0.34 -0.92 11.56
N LEU A 203 0.07 0.39 11.46
CA LEU A 203 1.13 1.39 11.27
C LEU A 203 2.03 1.56 12.50
N ARG A 204 1.53 1.30 13.72
CA ARG A 204 2.37 1.27 14.95
C ARG A 204 3.46 0.20 14.93
N HIS A 205 3.30 -0.80 14.07
CA HIS A 205 4.31 -1.85 13.85
C HIS A 205 5.28 -1.49 12.72
N THR A 206 5.30 -0.25 12.25
CA THR A 206 6.25 0.18 11.22
C THR A 206 7.09 1.35 11.73
N LEU A 207 8.38 1.37 11.38
CA LEU A 207 9.25 2.54 11.51
C LEU A 207 9.82 2.88 10.14
N ASP A 208 9.76 4.16 9.81
CA ASP A 208 10.51 4.73 8.70
C ASP A 208 11.84 5.33 9.20
N LEU A 209 12.95 4.73 8.78
CA LEU A 209 14.30 5.27 9.07
C LEU A 209 14.67 6.46 8.18
N GLY A 210 13.94 6.69 7.08
CA GLY A 210 14.10 7.81 6.16
C GLY A 210 13.31 9.06 6.55
N ALA A 211 12.40 8.96 7.52
CA ALA A 211 11.61 10.10 8.00
C ALA A 211 12.50 11.16 8.65
N GLY A 212 12.91 12.17 7.86
CA GLY A 212 13.74 13.30 8.31
C GLY A 212 15.12 13.43 7.66
N ILE A 213 15.40 12.66 6.60
CA ILE A 213 16.53 12.89 5.69
C ILE A 213 16.05 13.69 4.46
#